data_AF-A0A2A2QE20-F1
#
_entry.id   AF-A0A2A2QE20-F1
#
_cell.length_a   1.000
_cell.length_b   1.000
_cell.length_c   1.000
_cell.angle_alpha   90.00
_cell.angle_beta   90.00
_cell.angle_gamma   90.00
#
_symmetry.space_group_name_H-M   'P 1'
#
loop_
_entity.id
_entity.type
_entity.pdbx_description
1 polymer ?
#
loop_
_entity_poly.entity_id
_entity_poly.type
_entity_poly.pdbx_seq_one_letter_code
_entity_poly.pdbx_strand_id
1 'polypeptide(L)'
;MVDAWLHSVLAAAAAGGLLTLAALALATLVSEDLACIGAGLLVAQGALGFGPAVAACFAGIFAGDLLLVLAGRGLGRPALNAAPLRWWIGAGAVARAERWFHRRGPGLILASRFLPGTRLPTYFAAGLLRAPLGPFVGWFFLACALWTPLLVGTAVVFGDAARQFFLSWTEAVPALLAAGGAALAGTRLVTALATWRGRRLLLSRWRRLARWEFWPMWAIYPPVVAYILWLGWRHRSPTLCTVANPGIGAGGGLAGESKSAILRGLAGAGEAVAPWVLVAAGTPAERTAAVADFMRRGGLNFPIVLKPDVGERGRGVTIARDGAAVAAALRAEPRALIAQAYVPGVEFGVFYVRFPSEPAGWIFSITAKHVVAVTGDGRRTLEELILADDRAVCLARFFLGQFAARLDDIPAAGERIALSELGTHARGALFLDGTHLVTPALGAAVERVSRAYAGFYFGRYDVRAADEAAFRRGEFTVIELNGLTSEATNIYDPRHRVWFGWRTLCRQWQIAFAIGAENRARGHTPLTLREVGTLLAAQGRVP
;
A
#
# COMPACT_ATOMS: atom_id res chain seq x y z
N MET A 1 19.26 21.76 -20.12
CA MET A 1 18.04 21.38 -20.86
C MET A 1 17.37 22.60 -21.50
N VAL A 2 17.32 23.75 -20.81
CA VAL A 2 16.80 25.03 -21.34
C VAL A 2 17.65 25.58 -22.49
N ASP A 3 18.99 25.47 -22.42
CA ASP A 3 19.87 26.03 -23.48
C ASP A 3 19.75 25.30 -24.82
N ALA A 4 19.68 23.96 -24.79
CA ALA A 4 19.47 23.14 -25.99
C ALA A 4 18.10 23.41 -26.64
N TRP A 5 17.08 23.66 -25.81
CA TRP A 5 15.74 24.05 -26.26
C TRP A 5 15.74 25.42 -26.93
N LEU A 6 16.37 26.43 -26.30
CA LEU A 6 16.48 27.79 -26.84
C LEU A 6 17.22 27.79 -28.19
N HIS A 7 18.29 27.00 -28.32
CA HIS A 7 19.03 26.86 -29.58
C HIS A 7 18.20 26.22 -30.70
N SER A 8 17.37 25.22 -30.40
CA SER A 8 16.50 24.59 -31.40
C SER A 8 15.39 25.52 -31.92
N VAL A 9 14.82 26.36 -31.03
CA VAL A 9 13.81 27.36 -31.40
C VAL A 9 14.42 28.50 -32.20
N LEU A 10 15.63 28.96 -31.84
CA LEU A 10 16.37 29.98 -32.59
C LEU A 10 16.85 29.47 -33.96
N ALA A 11 17.24 28.18 -34.06
CA ALA A 11 17.59 27.55 -35.34
C ALA A 11 16.36 27.39 -36.27
N ALA A 12 15.17 27.12 -35.72
CA ALA A 12 13.91 27.12 -36.48
C ALA A 12 13.52 28.52 -36.95
N ALA A 13 13.76 29.56 -36.13
CA ALA A 13 13.57 30.97 -36.49
C ALA A 13 14.41 31.40 -37.71
N ALA A 14 15.60 30.81 -37.88
CA ALA A 14 16.45 31.03 -39.05
C ALA A 14 15.98 30.32 -40.34
N ALA A 15 15.08 29.34 -40.24
CA ALA A 15 14.62 28.50 -41.36
C ALA A 15 13.31 28.99 -42.03
N GLY A 16 12.76 30.13 -41.59
CA GLY A 16 11.56 30.76 -42.15
C GLY A 16 10.35 30.73 -41.22
N GLY A 17 9.45 31.70 -41.41
CA GLY A 17 8.34 31.97 -40.49
C GLY A 17 7.40 30.78 -40.26
N LEU A 18 7.10 29.98 -41.28
CA LEU A 18 6.15 28.87 -41.17
C LEU A 18 6.65 27.70 -40.31
N LEU A 19 7.94 27.35 -40.42
CA LEU A 19 8.55 26.29 -39.61
C LEU A 19 8.64 26.69 -38.13
N THR A 20 8.91 27.96 -37.87
CA THR A 20 8.94 28.53 -36.52
C THR A 20 7.56 28.50 -35.86
N LEU A 21 6.52 28.86 -36.61
CA LEU A 21 5.13 28.79 -36.14
C LEU A 21 4.68 27.34 -35.87
N ALA A 22 5.05 26.40 -36.74
CA ALA A 22 4.77 24.98 -36.51
C ALA A 22 5.51 24.44 -35.27
N ALA A 23 6.78 24.83 -35.08
CA ALA A 23 7.57 24.45 -33.91
C ALA A 23 6.97 25.03 -32.62
N LEU A 24 6.51 26.29 -32.62
CA LEU A 24 5.80 26.89 -31.49
C LEU A 24 4.50 26.15 -31.17
N ALA A 25 3.69 25.82 -32.18
CA ALA A 25 2.46 25.05 -32.00
C ALA A 25 2.75 23.67 -31.38
N LEU A 26 3.77 22.95 -31.84
CA LEU A 26 4.18 21.67 -31.26
C LEU A 26 4.75 21.82 -29.84
N ALA A 27 5.50 22.89 -29.58
CA ALA A 27 6.08 23.16 -28.27
C ALA A 27 5.00 23.36 -27.19
N THR A 28 3.83 23.90 -27.54
CA THR A 28 2.71 24.03 -26.59
C THR A 28 2.20 22.70 -26.05
N LEU A 29 2.43 21.59 -26.76
CA LEU A 29 2.07 20.24 -26.31
C LEU A 29 2.95 19.76 -25.15
N VAL A 30 4.17 20.28 -25.06
CA VAL A 30 5.12 19.97 -23.99
C VAL A 30 4.98 20.98 -22.85
N SER A 31 4.94 22.27 -23.17
CA SER A 31 4.73 23.35 -22.20
C SER A 31 4.09 24.56 -22.89
N GLU A 32 2.80 24.76 -22.65
CA GLU A 32 2.06 25.93 -23.14
C GLU A 32 2.71 27.24 -22.70
N ASP A 33 2.98 27.39 -21.39
CA ASP A 33 3.43 28.65 -20.83
C ASP A 33 4.80 29.05 -21.41
N LEU A 34 5.74 28.11 -21.49
CA LEU A 34 7.05 28.36 -22.09
C LEU A 34 6.98 28.63 -23.59
N ALA A 35 6.08 27.96 -24.31
CA ALA A 35 5.88 28.19 -25.74
C ALA A 35 5.28 29.58 -26.01
N CYS A 36 4.32 30.03 -25.20
CA CYS A 36 3.75 31.38 -25.31
C CYS A 36 4.74 32.48 -24.88
N ILE A 37 5.55 32.24 -23.86
CA ILE A 37 6.63 33.16 -23.47
C ILE A 37 7.68 33.24 -24.59
N GLY A 38 8.08 32.09 -25.15
CA GLY A 38 9.00 32.03 -26.29
C GLY A 38 8.44 32.74 -27.53
N ALA A 39 7.15 32.56 -27.84
CA ALA A 39 6.47 33.27 -28.91
C ALA A 39 6.47 34.79 -28.67
N GLY A 40 6.20 35.24 -27.43
CA GLY A 40 6.25 36.65 -27.07
C GLY A 40 7.65 37.26 -27.19
N LEU A 41 8.70 36.52 -26.80
CA LEU A 41 10.08 36.95 -26.96
C LEU A 41 10.49 37.07 -28.44
N LEU A 42 10.09 36.13 -29.29
CA LEU A 42 10.35 36.18 -30.73
C LEU A 42 9.61 37.34 -31.41
N VAL A 43 8.42 37.68 -30.92
CA VAL A 43 7.67 38.87 -31.38
C VAL A 43 8.35 40.16 -30.91
N ALA A 44 8.81 40.23 -29.66
CA ALA A 44 9.53 41.38 -29.13
C ALA A 44 10.85 41.65 -29.87
N GLN A 45 11.50 40.60 -30.37
CA GLN A 45 12.73 40.67 -31.17
C GLN A 45 12.47 40.98 -32.66
N GLY A 46 11.21 41.13 -33.08
CA GLY A 46 10.84 41.39 -34.49
C GLY A 46 10.97 40.18 -35.42
N ALA A 47 11.25 38.98 -34.90
CA ALA A 47 11.41 37.76 -35.69
C ALA A 47 10.07 37.16 -36.16
N LEU A 48 8.97 37.44 -35.44
CA LEU A 48 7.61 37.01 -35.78
C LEU A 48 6.61 38.15 -35.61
N GLY A 49 5.58 38.17 -36.46
CA GLY A 49 4.42 39.02 -36.23
C GLY A 49 3.58 38.51 -35.06
N PHE A 50 3.02 39.43 -34.27
CA PHE A 50 2.18 39.10 -33.11
C PHE A 50 0.97 38.22 -33.48
N GLY A 51 0.26 38.56 -34.56
CA GLY A 51 -0.91 37.80 -35.02
C GLY A 51 -0.60 36.33 -35.35
N PRO A 52 0.39 36.06 -36.23
CA PRO A 52 0.83 34.69 -36.51
C PRO A 52 1.30 33.92 -35.27
N ALA A 53 2.08 34.55 -34.38
CA ALA A 53 2.57 33.92 -33.16
C ALA A 53 1.43 33.50 -32.20
N VAL A 54 0.46 34.40 -31.99
CA VAL A 54 -0.75 34.11 -31.20
C VAL A 54 -1.57 32.99 -31.85
N ALA A 55 -1.75 33.02 -33.17
CA ALA A 55 -2.51 31.99 -33.89
C ALA A 55 -1.85 30.60 -33.78
N ALA A 56 -0.53 30.52 -33.88
CA ALA A 56 0.21 29.27 -33.74
C ALA A 56 0.13 28.71 -32.31
N CYS A 57 0.33 29.54 -31.29
CA CYS A 57 0.15 29.13 -29.90
C CYS A 57 -1.30 28.68 -29.63
N PHE A 58 -2.27 29.44 -30.12
CA PHE A 58 -3.69 29.13 -29.96
C PHE A 58 -4.02 27.76 -30.57
N ALA A 59 -3.59 27.50 -31.80
CA ALA A 59 -3.84 26.24 -32.49
C ALA A 59 -3.23 25.04 -31.74
N GLY A 60 -1.99 25.16 -31.28
CA GLY A 60 -1.30 24.09 -30.54
C GLY A 60 -1.96 23.78 -29.19
N ILE A 61 -2.27 24.82 -28.40
CA ILE A 61 -2.96 24.71 -27.12
C ILE A 61 -4.33 24.06 -27.29
N PHE A 62 -5.10 24.55 -28.27
CA PHE A 62 -6.46 24.09 -28.52
C PHE A 62 -6.47 22.61 -28.95
N ALA A 63 -5.56 22.22 -29.85
CA ALA A 63 -5.40 20.84 -30.28
C ALA A 63 -4.94 19.91 -29.13
N GLY A 64 -3.93 20.32 -28.35
CA GLY A 64 -3.38 19.51 -27.25
C GLY A 64 -4.40 19.22 -26.16
N ASP A 65 -5.17 20.23 -25.76
CA ASP A 65 -6.21 20.05 -24.74
C ASP A 65 -7.40 19.24 -25.23
N LEU A 66 -7.77 19.38 -26.51
CA LEU A 66 -8.82 18.56 -27.11
C LEU A 66 -8.39 17.08 -27.15
N LEU A 67 -7.12 16.79 -27.45
CA LEU A 67 -6.56 15.44 -27.38
C LEU A 67 -6.62 14.86 -25.96
N LEU A 68 -6.38 15.66 -24.92
CA LEU A 68 -6.51 15.21 -23.52
C LEU A 68 -7.95 14.81 -23.18
N VAL A 69 -8.94 15.57 -23.65
CA VAL A 69 -10.37 15.26 -23.47
C VAL A 69 -10.76 14.00 -24.22
N LEU A 70 -10.31 13.85 -25.47
CA LEU A 70 -10.57 12.66 -26.28
C LEU A 70 -9.91 11.41 -25.67
N ALA A 71 -8.67 11.53 -25.17
CA ALA A 71 -7.97 10.45 -24.46
C ALA A 71 -8.73 10.01 -23.20
N GLY A 72 -9.21 10.96 -22.39
CA GLY A 72 -10.04 10.67 -21.22
C GLY A 72 -11.35 9.95 -21.59
N ARG A 73 -11.98 10.37 -22.70
CA ARG A 73 -13.24 9.78 -23.20
C ARG A 73 -13.05 8.35 -23.73
N GLY A 74 -11.91 8.07 -24.36
CA GLY A 74 -11.55 6.74 -24.87
C GLY A 74 -11.13 5.75 -23.76
N LEU A 75 -10.41 6.22 -22.75
CA LEU A 75 -9.93 5.38 -21.63
C LEU A 75 -11.03 5.06 -20.61
N GLY A 76 -12.01 5.95 -20.43
CA GLY A 76 -13.20 5.74 -19.60
C GLY A 76 -12.92 5.62 -18.10
N ARG A 77 -13.98 5.70 -17.27
CA ARG A 77 -13.92 5.67 -15.79
C ARG A 77 -13.04 4.55 -15.18
N PRO A 78 -12.90 3.34 -15.76
CA PRO A 78 -12.03 2.30 -15.21
C PRO A 78 -10.53 2.66 -15.16
N ALA A 79 -10.04 3.54 -16.03
CA ALA A 79 -8.62 3.89 -16.11
C ALA A 79 -8.09 4.66 -14.89
N LEU A 80 -8.96 5.33 -14.12
CA LEU A 80 -8.58 6.04 -12.89
C LEU A 80 -8.06 5.11 -11.78
N ASN A 81 -8.41 3.83 -11.83
CA ASN A 81 -8.00 2.86 -10.82
C ASN A 81 -6.69 2.14 -11.20
N ALA A 82 -6.18 2.37 -12.41
CA ALA A 82 -4.94 1.79 -12.90
C ALA A 82 -3.75 2.76 -12.73
N ALA A 83 -2.55 2.23 -12.49
CA ALA A 83 -1.32 3.01 -12.58
C ALA A 83 -0.96 3.24 -14.07
N PRO A 84 -0.39 4.40 -14.44
CA PRO A 84 0.04 5.51 -13.58
C PRO A 84 -1.06 6.56 -13.29
N LEU A 85 -2.24 6.46 -13.92
CA LEU A 85 -3.29 7.48 -13.82
C LEU A 85 -3.76 7.76 -12.39
N ARG A 86 -3.85 6.73 -11.54
CA ARG A 86 -4.18 6.90 -10.10
C ARG A 86 -3.17 7.76 -9.32
N TRP A 87 -1.94 7.91 -9.83
CA TRP A 87 -0.88 8.71 -9.21
C TRP A 87 -0.95 10.18 -9.62
N TRP A 88 -1.48 10.47 -10.80
CA TRP A 88 -1.54 11.82 -11.37
C TRP A 88 -2.92 12.47 -11.24
N ILE A 89 -3.99 11.67 -11.20
CA ILE A 89 -5.37 12.14 -11.13
C ILE A 89 -6.01 11.67 -9.82
N GLY A 90 -5.95 12.53 -8.80
CA GLY A 90 -6.55 12.25 -7.49
C GLY A 90 -8.08 12.24 -7.54
N ALA A 91 -8.71 11.43 -6.67
CA ALA A 91 -10.17 11.34 -6.53
C ALA A 91 -10.85 12.71 -6.31
N GLY A 92 -10.14 13.65 -5.68
CA GLY A 92 -10.61 15.04 -5.52
C GLY A 92 -10.76 15.81 -6.84
N ALA A 93 -9.91 15.57 -7.84
CA ALA A 93 -10.03 16.21 -9.17
C ALA A 93 -11.24 15.68 -9.94
N VAL A 94 -11.51 14.38 -9.82
CA VAL A 94 -12.67 13.71 -10.43
C VAL A 94 -13.98 14.17 -9.78
N ALA A 95 -14.04 14.21 -8.45
CA ALA A 95 -15.20 14.72 -7.71
C ALA A 95 -15.41 16.24 -7.93
N ARG A 96 -14.34 17.01 -8.16
CA ARG A 96 -14.45 18.42 -8.58
C ARG A 96 -15.00 18.54 -9.99
N ALA A 97 -14.52 17.75 -10.95
CA ALA A 97 -15.03 17.73 -12.33
C ALA A 97 -16.51 17.29 -12.38
N GLU A 98 -16.92 16.32 -11.56
CA GLU A 98 -18.31 15.86 -11.47
C GLU A 98 -19.24 16.93 -10.87
N ARG A 99 -18.83 17.54 -9.74
CA ARG A 99 -19.56 18.69 -9.15
C ARG A 99 -19.59 19.92 -10.08
N TRP A 100 -18.55 20.09 -10.88
CA TRP A 100 -18.38 21.17 -11.84
C TRP A 100 -19.39 21.10 -12.99
N PHE A 101 -19.65 19.90 -13.53
CA PHE A 101 -20.68 19.69 -14.55
C PHE A 101 -22.08 20.10 -14.08
N HIS A 102 -22.39 19.86 -12.81
CA HIS A 102 -23.73 20.08 -12.28
C HIS A 102 -24.02 21.53 -11.85
N ARG A 103 -23.00 22.38 -11.64
CA ARG A 103 -23.20 23.70 -11.01
C ARG A 103 -22.91 24.92 -11.88
N ARG A 104 -21.74 25.03 -12.56
CA ARG A 104 -21.34 26.20 -13.40
C ARG A 104 -20.16 25.86 -14.34
N GLY A 105 -20.45 25.25 -15.51
CA GLY A 105 -19.45 24.82 -16.51
C GLY A 105 -18.44 25.89 -16.99
N PRO A 106 -18.84 27.11 -17.39
CA PRO A 106 -17.94 28.07 -18.04
C PRO A 106 -16.82 28.63 -17.16
N GLY A 107 -17.13 28.94 -15.89
CA GLY A 107 -16.21 29.66 -14.99
C GLY A 107 -14.99 28.86 -14.56
N LEU A 108 -15.07 27.52 -14.51
CA LEU A 108 -13.93 26.68 -14.12
C LEU A 108 -12.97 26.43 -15.27
N ILE A 109 -13.42 26.40 -16.53
CA ILE A 109 -12.50 26.26 -17.69
C ILE A 109 -11.56 27.46 -17.67
N LEU A 110 -12.13 28.66 -17.51
CA LEU A 110 -11.37 29.88 -17.35
C LEU A 110 -10.49 29.85 -16.09
N ALA A 111 -11.04 29.53 -14.91
CA ALA A 111 -10.28 29.47 -13.65
C ALA A 111 -9.14 28.43 -13.65
N SER A 112 -9.32 27.30 -14.34
CA SER A 112 -8.31 26.24 -14.41
C SER A 112 -7.05 26.66 -15.17
N ARG A 113 -7.15 27.68 -16.04
CA ARG A 113 -5.99 28.28 -16.70
C ARG A 113 -5.14 29.14 -15.75
N PHE A 114 -5.74 29.68 -14.69
CA PHE A 114 -5.04 30.49 -13.68
C PHE A 114 -4.43 29.65 -12.55
N LEU A 115 -4.79 28.36 -12.45
CA LEU A 115 -4.30 27.47 -11.39
C LEU A 115 -3.29 26.45 -11.95
N PRO A 116 -1.98 26.62 -11.68
CA PRO A 116 -0.94 25.74 -12.21
C PRO A 116 -1.17 24.28 -11.78
N GLY A 117 -0.98 23.35 -12.72
CA GLY A 117 -1.14 21.90 -12.49
C GLY A 117 -2.58 21.38 -12.43
N THR A 118 -3.60 22.24 -12.52
CA THR A 118 -5.01 21.81 -12.45
C THR A 118 -5.64 21.48 -13.80
N ARG A 119 -5.10 22.01 -14.90
CA ARG A 119 -5.64 21.87 -16.25
C ARG A 119 -5.63 20.43 -16.78
N LEU A 120 -4.48 19.78 -16.77
CA LEU A 120 -4.29 18.42 -17.30
C LEU A 120 -5.24 17.41 -16.61
N PRO A 121 -5.33 17.38 -15.26
CA PRO A 121 -6.31 16.52 -14.58
C PRO A 121 -7.77 16.90 -14.85
N THR A 122 -8.07 18.20 -15.00
CA THR A 122 -9.45 18.68 -15.18
C THR A 122 -10.00 18.34 -16.57
N TYR A 123 -9.21 18.57 -17.62
CA TYR A 123 -9.64 18.30 -19.00
C TYR A 123 -9.68 16.80 -19.29
N PHE A 124 -8.71 16.04 -18.77
CA PHE A 124 -8.75 14.59 -18.84
C PHE A 124 -9.95 14.01 -18.08
N ALA A 125 -10.23 14.50 -16.86
CA ALA A 125 -11.41 14.10 -16.08
C ALA A 125 -12.74 14.49 -16.76
N ALA A 126 -12.79 15.65 -17.43
CA ALA A 126 -13.95 16.05 -18.22
C ALA A 126 -14.24 15.06 -19.35
N GLY A 127 -13.20 14.62 -20.07
CA GLY A 127 -13.30 13.56 -21.08
C GLY A 127 -13.81 12.23 -20.50
N LEU A 128 -13.23 11.83 -19.37
CA LEU A 128 -13.55 10.61 -18.65
C LEU A 128 -15.01 10.53 -18.17
N LEU A 129 -15.55 11.68 -17.71
CA LEU A 129 -16.94 11.82 -17.28
C LEU A 129 -17.93 11.96 -18.45
N ARG A 130 -17.44 11.90 -19.69
CA ARG A 130 -18.22 12.04 -20.93
C ARG A 130 -19.01 13.35 -21.00
N ALA A 131 -18.35 14.45 -20.68
CA ALA A 131 -18.84 15.81 -20.92
C ALA A 131 -19.56 15.98 -22.28
N PRO A 132 -20.59 16.83 -22.38
CA PRO A 132 -21.10 17.26 -23.68
C PRO A 132 -20.02 18.09 -24.39
N LEU A 133 -19.49 17.57 -25.51
CA LEU A 133 -18.34 18.16 -26.20
C LEU A 133 -18.64 19.54 -26.80
N GLY A 134 -19.85 19.78 -27.31
CA GLY A 134 -20.21 21.06 -27.95
C GLY A 134 -20.04 22.28 -27.02
N PRO A 135 -20.75 22.33 -25.88
CA PRO A 135 -20.61 23.43 -24.93
C PRO A 135 -19.17 23.55 -24.39
N PHE A 136 -18.50 22.42 -24.15
CA PHE A 136 -17.11 22.41 -23.68
C PHE A 136 -16.18 23.08 -24.68
N VAL A 137 -16.24 22.69 -25.95
CA VAL A 137 -15.40 23.22 -27.03
C VAL A 137 -15.66 24.72 -27.23
N GLY A 138 -16.92 25.17 -27.16
CA GLY A 138 -17.25 26.60 -27.29
C GLY A 138 -16.66 27.46 -26.17
N TRP A 139 -16.83 27.05 -24.92
CA TRP A 139 -16.24 27.78 -23.78
C TRP A 139 -14.72 27.69 -23.73
N PHE A 140 -14.17 26.55 -24.12
CA PHE A 140 -12.73 26.36 -24.22
C PHE A 140 -12.10 27.23 -25.31
N PHE A 141 -12.75 27.35 -26.47
CA PHE A 141 -12.34 28.26 -27.55
C PHE A 141 -12.27 29.70 -27.05
N LEU A 142 -13.32 30.18 -26.38
CA LEU A 142 -13.35 31.53 -25.81
C LEU A 142 -12.26 31.75 -24.75
N ALA A 143 -12.02 30.75 -23.90
CA ALA A 143 -10.97 30.82 -22.87
C ALA A 143 -9.57 30.88 -23.50
N CYS A 144 -9.28 30.09 -24.54
CA CYS A 144 -8.03 30.17 -25.29
C CYS A 144 -7.90 31.50 -26.04
N ALA A 145 -8.99 31.99 -26.65
CA ALA A 145 -8.99 33.21 -27.44
C ALA A 145 -8.74 34.46 -26.58
N LEU A 146 -9.08 34.40 -25.28
CA LEU A 146 -8.78 35.44 -24.31
C LEU A 146 -7.38 35.27 -23.69
N TRP A 147 -7.02 34.04 -23.31
CA TRP A 147 -5.79 33.75 -22.55
C TRP A 147 -4.53 33.83 -23.41
N THR A 148 -4.54 33.25 -24.61
CA THR A 148 -3.33 33.15 -25.44
C THR A 148 -2.78 34.53 -25.86
N PRO A 149 -3.61 35.48 -26.35
CA PRO A 149 -3.12 36.83 -26.66
C PRO A 149 -2.65 37.58 -25.41
N LEU A 150 -3.30 37.37 -24.27
CA LEU A 150 -2.90 37.98 -23.01
C LEU A 150 -1.52 37.47 -22.58
N LEU A 151 -1.29 36.16 -22.59
CA LEU A 151 -0.02 35.56 -22.18
C LEU A 151 1.12 35.96 -23.13
N VAL A 152 0.91 35.85 -24.44
CA VAL A 152 1.90 36.26 -25.45
C VAL A 152 2.15 37.77 -25.37
N GLY A 153 1.10 38.59 -25.23
CA GLY A 153 1.22 40.04 -25.10
C GLY A 153 1.95 40.47 -23.83
N THR A 154 1.68 39.85 -22.69
CA THR A 154 2.43 40.11 -21.45
C THR A 154 3.89 39.69 -21.59
N ALA A 155 4.20 38.61 -22.28
CA ALA A 155 5.58 38.21 -22.57
C ALA A 155 6.30 39.17 -23.53
N VAL A 156 5.59 39.79 -24.49
CA VAL A 156 6.14 40.86 -25.34
C VAL A 156 6.48 42.10 -24.52
N VAL A 157 5.60 42.52 -23.62
CA VAL A 157 5.75 43.76 -22.84
C VAL A 157 6.71 43.62 -21.66
N PHE A 158 6.68 42.48 -20.96
CA PHE A 158 7.43 42.25 -19.73
C PHE A 158 8.57 41.23 -19.88
N GLY A 159 8.80 40.68 -21.07
CA GLY A 159 9.80 39.62 -21.29
C GLY A 159 11.19 39.98 -20.81
N ASP A 160 11.65 41.21 -21.06
CA ASP A 160 12.98 41.67 -20.66
C ASP A 160 13.07 41.95 -19.15
N ALA A 161 12.05 42.57 -18.55
CA ALA A 161 11.98 42.83 -17.12
C ALA A 161 11.85 41.52 -16.31
N ALA A 162 11.04 40.58 -16.78
CA ALA A 162 10.87 39.26 -16.19
C ALA A 162 12.15 38.42 -16.33
N ARG A 163 12.85 38.48 -17.47
CA ARG A 163 14.15 37.82 -17.67
C ARG A 163 15.19 38.35 -16.69
N GLN A 164 15.28 39.67 -16.50
CA GLN A 164 16.24 40.29 -15.58
C GLN A 164 15.90 40.00 -14.11
N PHE A 165 14.61 39.95 -13.75
CA PHE A 165 14.14 39.54 -12.43
C PHE A 165 14.35 38.05 -12.14
N PHE A 166 14.04 37.16 -13.09
CA PHE A 166 14.26 35.71 -12.92
C PHE A 166 15.74 35.40 -12.78
N LEU A 167 16.60 35.95 -13.66
CA LEU A 167 18.05 35.70 -13.64
C LEU A 167 18.74 36.25 -12.37
N SER A 168 18.17 37.26 -11.72
CA SER A 168 18.71 37.81 -10.46
C SER A 168 18.31 37.01 -9.21
N TRP A 169 17.26 36.18 -9.28
CA TRP A 169 16.70 35.47 -8.13
C TRP A 169 16.70 33.94 -8.25
N THR A 170 17.19 33.37 -9.37
CA THR A 170 17.24 31.91 -9.58
C THR A 170 17.97 31.18 -8.46
N GLU A 171 19.03 31.76 -7.90
CA GLU A 171 19.81 31.16 -6.81
C GLU A 171 19.33 31.61 -5.42
N ALA A 172 18.80 32.83 -5.31
CA ALA A 172 18.43 33.43 -4.03
C ALA A 172 17.17 32.80 -3.42
N VAL A 173 16.13 32.52 -4.23
CA VAL A 173 14.88 31.94 -3.71
C VAL A 173 15.10 30.51 -3.19
N PRO A 174 15.74 29.58 -3.94
CA PRO A 174 16.04 28.26 -3.41
C PRO A 174 16.95 28.30 -2.18
N ALA A 175 17.95 29.20 -2.15
CA ALA A 175 18.84 29.36 -1.00
C ALA A 175 18.10 29.86 0.25
N LEU A 176 17.20 30.84 0.12
CA LEU A 176 16.39 31.34 1.24
C LEU A 176 15.40 30.28 1.74
N LEU A 177 14.76 29.52 0.84
CA LEU A 177 13.89 28.41 1.21
C LEU A 177 14.67 27.28 1.90
N ALA A 178 15.87 26.95 1.41
CA ALA A 178 16.74 25.97 2.02
C ALA A 178 17.22 26.43 3.41
N ALA A 179 17.62 27.70 3.55
CA ALA A 179 18.02 28.29 4.82
C ALA A 179 16.87 28.33 5.83
N GLY A 180 15.68 28.76 5.41
CA GLY A 180 14.47 28.74 6.25
C GLY A 180 14.09 27.32 6.67
N GLY A 181 14.15 26.36 5.74
CA GLY A 181 13.94 24.94 6.02
C GLY A 181 14.97 24.38 7.01
N ALA A 182 16.25 24.71 6.84
CA ALA A 182 17.34 24.31 7.73
C ALA A 182 17.18 24.91 9.14
N ALA A 183 16.81 26.18 9.25
CA ALA A 183 16.53 26.83 10.54
C ALA A 183 15.35 26.17 11.27
N LEU A 184 14.26 25.88 10.55
CA LEU A 184 13.11 25.16 11.13
C LEU A 184 13.48 23.73 11.56
N ALA A 185 14.25 23.02 10.74
CA ALA A 185 14.74 21.68 11.08
C ALA A 185 15.67 21.72 12.30
N GLY A 186 16.57 22.71 12.36
CA GLY A 186 17.49 22.93 13.48
C GLY A 186 16.76 23.21 14.79
N THR A 187 15.80 24.14 14.79
CA THR A 187 14.99 24.43 15.99
C THR A 187 14.18 23.22 16.46
N ARG A 188 13.58 22.46 15.54
CA ARG A 188 12.89 21.19 15.83
C ARG A 188 13.84 20.13 16.41
N LEU A 189 15.08 20.08 15.92
CA LEU A 189 16.10 19.14 16.41
C LEU A 189 16.61 19.53 17.80
N VAL A 190 16.92 20.81 18.04
CA VAL A 190 17.35 21.32 19.35
C VAL A 190 16.28 21.08 20.41
N THR A 191 15.03 21.43 20.12
CA THR A 191 13.91 21.18 21.05
C THR A 191 13.69 19.69 21.32
N ALA A 192 13.86 18.83 20.31
CA ALA A 192 13.80 17.38 20.49
C ALA A 192 15.00 16.84 21.31
N LEU A 193 16.22 17.38 21.14
CA LEU A 193 17.40 16.94 21.89
C LEU A 193 17.41 17.46 23.34
N ALA A 194 16.76 18.59 23.61
CA ALA A 194 16.69 19.19 24.94
C ALA A 194 15.92 18.31 25.95
N THR A 195 14.88 17.60 25.50
CA THR A 195 14.03 16.77 26.36
C THR A 195 14.44 15.29 26.31
N TRP A 196 14.34 14.57 27.44
CA TRP A 196 14.57 13.13 27.45
C TRP A 196 13.64 12.38 26.48
N ARG A 197 12.35 12.74 26.50
CA ARG A 197 11.33 12.22 25.57
C ARG A 197 11.73 12.42 24.10
N GLY A 198 12.15 13.63 23.74
CA GLY A 198 12.56 13.93 22.37
C GLY A 198 13.81 13.15 21.95
N ARG A 199 14.82 13.01 22.83
CA ARG A 199 16.01 12.17 22.57
C ARG A 199 15.62 10.71 22.29
N ARG A 200 14.71 10.13 23.09
CA ARG A 200 14.23 8.76 22.88
C ARG A 200 13.43 8.60 21.59
N LEU A 201 12.60 9.58 21.22
CA LEU A 201 11.88 9.58 19.95
C LEU A 201 12.80 9.79 18.73
N LEU A 202 13.90 10.54 18.86
CA LEU A 202 14.92 10.63 17.82
C LEU A 202 15.67 9.31 17.66
N LEU A 203 16.04 8.67 18.78
CA LEU A 203 16.61 7.32 18.78
C LEU A 203 15.68 6.32 18.10
N SER A 204 14.37 6.39 18.37
CA SER A 204 13.35 5.59 17.67
C SER A 204 13.45 5.76 16.14
N ARG A 205 13.44 7.02 15.66
CA ARG A 205 13.55 7.30 14.21
C ARG A 205 14.84 6.75 13.62
N TRP A 206 15.97 6.97 14.29
CA TRP A 206 17.27 6.46 13.84
C TRP A 206 17.28 4.93 13.80
N ARG A 207 16.83 4.25 14.86
CA ARG A 207 16.77 2.78 14.92
C ARG A 207 15.88 2.21 13.82
N ARG A 208 14.73 2.82 13.53
CA ARG A 208 13.84 2.38 12.45
C ARG A 208 14.43 2.59 11.05
N LEU A 209 15.31 3.58 10.88
CA LEU A 209 16.05 3.80 9.64
C LEU A 209 17.23 2.83 9.51
N ALA A 210 17.95 2.57 10.60
CA ALA A 210 19.11 1.69 10.59
C ALA A 210 18.74 0.19 10.58
N ARG A 211 17.66 -0.20 11.26
CA ARG A 211 17.20 -1.58 11.36
C ARG A 211 16.13 -1.85 10.31
N TRP A 212 16.51 -2.68 9.35
CA TRP A 212 15.69 -2.99 8.19
C TRP A 212 14.37 -3.70 8.51
N GLU A 213 14.25 -4.34 9.68
CA GLU A 213 13.00 -4.95 10.15
C GLU A 213 11.82 -3.95 10.22
N PHE A 214 12.10 -2.65 10.38
CA PHE A 214 11.09 -1.60 10.44
C PHE A 214 10.88 -0.89 9.10
N TRP A 215 11.58 -1.29 8.05
CA TRP A 215 11.49 -0.65 6.75
C TRP A 215 10.13 -0.92 6.11
N PRO A 216 9.56 0.09 5.44
CA PRO A 216 8.30 -0.09 4.73
C PRO A 216 8.47 -1.06 3.55
N MET A 217 7.38 -1.74 3.18
CA MET A 217 7.39 -2.74 2.09
C MET A 217 7.95 -2.19 0.77
N TRP A 218 7.70 -0.92 0.44
CA TRP A 218 8.21 -0.30 -0.79
C TRP A 218 9.75 -0.21 -0.83
N ALA A 219 10.44 -0.24 0.31
CA ALA A 219 11.89 -0.26 0.39
C ALA A 219 12.46 -1.69 0.33
N ILE A 220 11.74 -2.67 0.88
CA ILE A 220 12.18 -4.07 0.95
C ILE A 220 11.91 -4.82 -0.36
N TYR A 221 10.74 -4.62 -0.97
CA TYR A 221 10.25 -5.45 -2.08
C TYR A 221 10.77 -5.16 -3.49
N PRO A 222 11.38 -4.00 -3.86
CA PRO A 222 11.81 -3.78 -5.25
C PRO A 222 12.72 -4.88 -5.83
N PRO A 223 13.75 -5.38 -5.11
CA PRO A 223 14.56 -6.51 -5.58
C PRO A 223 13.74 -7.81 -5.73
N VAL A 224 12.82 -8.06 -4.81
CA VAL A 224 11.96 -9.25 -4.80
C VAL A 224 10.98 -9.19 -5.99
N VAL A 225 10.38 -8.04 -6.27
CA VAL A 225 9.49 -7.83 -7.42
C VAL A 225 10.26 -8.02 -8.73
N ALA A 226 11.45 -7.46 -8.86
CA ALA A 226 12.30 -7.70 -10.04
C ALA A 226 12.58 -9.20 -10.24
N TYR A 227 12.84 -9.93 -9.15
CA TYR A 227 13.04 -11.38 -9.19
C TYR A 227 11.76 -12.15 -9.56
N ILE A 228 10.59 -11.77 -9.05
CA ILE A 228 9.29 -12.35 -9.43
C ILE A 228 9.01 -12.12 -10.92
N LEU A 229 9.28 -10.93 -11.44
CA LEU A 229 9.13 -10.62 -12.87
C LEU A 229 10.05 -11.50 -13.73
N TRP A 230 11.30 -11.69 -13.28
CA TRP A 230 12.24 -12.60 -13.93
C TRP A 230 11.75 -14.07 -13.88
N LEU A 231 11.20 -14.53 -12.76
CA LEU A 231 10.59 -15.88 -12.67
C LEU A 231 9.41 -16.01 -13.64
N GLY A 232 8.54 -14.99 -13.71
CA GLY A 232 7.43 -14.93 -14.65
C GLY A 232 7.88 -15.08 -16.11
N TRP A 233 8.95 -14.36 -16.47
CA TRP A 233 9.58 -14.48 -17.80
C TRP A 233 10.20 -15.87 -18.02
N ARG A 234 10.99 -16.38 -17.06
CA ARG A 234 11.65 -17.69 -17.11
C ARG A 234 10.67 -18.84 -17.31
N HIS A 235 9.53 -18.79 -16.63
CA HIS A 235 8.47 -19.81 -16.72
C HIS A 235 7.46 -19.56 -17.86
N ARG A 236 7.66 -18.49 -18.65
CA ARG A 236 6.76 -18.02 -19.72
C ARG A 236 5.32 -17.85 -19.24
N SER A 237 5.13 -17.45 -17.98
CA SER A 237 3.83 -17.27 -17.36
C SER A 237 3.97 -16.36 -16.13
N PRO A 238 3.60 -15.07 -16.22
CA PRO A 238 3.77 -14.11 -15.13
C PRO A 238 2.91 -14.41 -13.90
N THR A 239 1.87 -15.21 -14.06
CA THR A 239 0.89 -15.56 -13.03
C THR A 239 1.01 -17.01 -12.57
N LEU A 240 2.07 -17.74 -12.95
CA LEU A 240 2.20 -19.17 -12.66
C LEU A 240 2.08 -19.50 -11.16
N CYS A 241 2.55 -18.60 -10.29
CA CYS A 241 2.46 -18.78 -8.85
C CYS A 241 1.01 -18.89 -8.33
N THR A 242 0.00 -18.42 -9.07
CA THR A 242 -1.42 -18.48 -8.63
C THR A 242 -1.99 -19.89 -8.57
N VAL A 243 -1.27 -20.89 -9.09
CA VAL A 243 -1.63 -22.31 -8.96
C VAL A 243 -0.68 -23.07 -8.03
N ALA A 244 0.06 -22.35 -7.18
CA ALA A 244 0.86 -23.00 -6.13
C ALA A 244 -0.02 -23.81 -5.17
N ASN A 245 -1.25 -23.34 -4.88
CA ASN A 245 -2.23 -24.04 -4.06
C ASN A 245 -3.59 -24.16 -4.78
N PRO A 246 -3.79 -25.15 -5.66
CA PRO A 246 -5.06 -25.30 -6.38
C PRO A 246 -6.30 -25.47 -5.49
N GLY A 247 -6.13 -25.94 -4.26
CA GLY A 247 -7.21 -26.09 -3.28
C GLY A 247 -7.60 -24.81 -2.53
N ILE A 248 -6.82 -23.73 -2.68
CA ILE A 248 -7.12 -22.43 -2.08
C ILE A 248 -7.67 -21.49 -3.16
N GLY A 249 -8.81 -20.85 -2.88
CA GLY A 249 -9.43 -19.89 -3.77
C GLY A 249 -8.56 -18.65 -4.04
N ALA A 250 -9.06 -17.77 -4.91
CA ALA A 250 -8.42 -16.49 -5.25
C ALA A 250 -6.93 -16.62 -5.66
N GLY A 251 -6.65 -17.57 -6.56
CA GLY A 251 -5.31 -17.77 -7.10
C GLY A 251 -4.32 -18.37 -6.10
N GLY A 252 -4.74 -19.40 -5.36
CA GLY A 252 -3.89 -20.10 -4.40
C GLY A 252 -3.55 -19.27 -3.16
N GLY A 253 -4.33 -18.23 -2.91
CA GLY A 253 -4.13 -17.28 -1.84
C GLY A 253 -3.36 -16.01 -2.22
N LEU A 254 -3.70 -15.45 -3.38
CA LEU A 254 -3.10 -14.20 -3.85
C LEU A 254 -3.74 -12.98 -3.16
N ALA A 255 -5.06 -12.97 -2.98
CA ALA A 255 -5.78 -11.86 -2.36
C ALA A 255 -7.21 -12.25 -1.97
N GLY A 256 -7.71 -11.74 -0.84
CA GLY A 256 -9.15 -11.84 -0.52
C GLY A 256 -9.64 -13.26 -0.22
N GLU A 257 -8.77 -14.12 0.33
CA GLU A 257 -9.14 -15.46 0.79
C GLU A 257 -10.24 -15.41 1.85
N SER A 258 -11.23 -16.31 1.72
CA SER A 258 -12.21 -16.57 2.77
C SER A 258 -11.59 -17.50 3.81
N LYS A 259 -11.48 -17.02 5.05
CA LYS A 259 -10.96 -17.80 6.17
C LYS A 259 -11.82 -19.02 6.46
N SER A 260 -13.14 -18.93 6.32
CA SER A 260 -14.03 -20.07 6.51
C SER A 260 -13.91 -21.11 5.40
N ALA A 261 -13.56 -20.72 4.18
CA ALA A 261 -13.23 -21.66 3.11
C ALA A 261 -11.94 -22.43 3.43
N ILE A 262 -10.90 -21.73 3.89
CA ILE A 262 -9.63 -22.34 4.30
C ILE A 262 -9.82 -23.29 5.48
N LEU A 263 -10.53 -22.85 6.53
CA LEU A 263 -10.76 -23.68 7.71
C LEU A 263 -11.64 -24.91 7.39
N ARG A 264 -12.57 -24.82 6.43
CA ARG A 264 -13.27 -26.00 5.90
C ARG A 264 -12.33 -26.98 5.22
N GLY A 265 -11.37 -26.48 4.43
CA GLY A 265 -10.33 -27.31 3.81
C GLY A 265 -9.44 -28.04 4.83
N LEU A 266 -9.32 -27.51 6.05
CA LEU A 266 -8.60 -28.14 7.16
C LEU A 266 -9.47 -29.07 8.03
N ALA A 267 -10.74 -29.29 7.72
CA ALA A 267 -11.63 -30.10 8.56
C ALA A 267 -11.10 -31.52 8.83
N GLY A 268 -10.38 -32.11 7.88
CA GLY A 268 -9.75 -33.42 8.04
C GLY A 268 -8.60 -33.48 9.05
N ALA A 269 -8.09 -32.31 9.51
CA ALA A 269 -7.06 -32.24 10.55
C ALA A 269 -7.64 -32.37 11.97
N GLY A 270 -8.97 -32.37 12.12
CA GLY A 270 -9.66 -32.62 13.39
C GLY A 270 -9.28 -31.63 14.49
N GLU A 271 -8.95 -32.16 15.68
CA GLU A 271 -8.62 -31.38 16.88
C GLU A 271 -7.34 -30.52 16.75
N ALA A 272 -6.55 -30.73 15.69
CA ALA A 272 -5.41 -29.87 15.40
C ALA A 272 -5.82 -28.45 14.97
N VAL A 273 -7.11 -28.18 14.69
CA VAL A 273 -7.61 -26.85 14.32
C VAL A 273 -8.50 -26.30 15.43
N ALA A 274 -8.32 -25.03 15.77
CA ALA A 274 -9.15 -24.37 16.77
C ALA A 274 -10.64 -24.42 16.37
N PRO A 275 -11.55 -24.86 17.26
CA PRO A 275 -12.98 -24.89 16.98
C PRO A 275 -13.49 -23.53 16.49
N TRP A 276 -14.34 -23.54 15.47
CA TRP A 276 -14.81 -22.32 14.84
C TRP A 276 -16.20 -22.48 14.23
N VAL A 277 -16.88 -21.36 14.01
CA VAL A 277 -18.15 -21.28 13.26
C VAL A 277 -18.16 -20.02 12.39
N LEU A 278 -18.79 -20.10 11.22
CA LEU A 278 -19.12 -18.93 10.41
C LEU A 278 -20.39 -18.29 10.94
N VAL A 279 -20.28 -17.06 11.41
CA VAL A 279 -21.40 -16.20 11.78
C VAL A 279 -21.77 -15.37 10.56
N ALA A 280 -22.84 -15.78 9.86
CA ALA A 280 -23.34 -15.10 8.67
C ALA A 280 -23.71 -13.63 8.94
N ALA A 281 -23.77 -12.83 7.88
CA ALA A 281 -24.38 -11.50 7.96
C ALA A 281 -25.87 -11.67 8.28
N GLY A 282 -26.39 -10.79 9.13
CA GLY A 282 -27.74 -10.92 9.69
C GLY A 282 -27.96 -9.91 10.80
N THR A 283 -29.08 -10.02 11.51
CA THR A 283 -29.38 -9.11 12.62
C THR A 283 -28.42 -9.34 13.79
N PRO A 284 -28.12 -8.31 14.62
CA PRO A 284 -27.27 -8.48 15.79
C PRO A 284 -27.76 -9.57 16.75
N ALA A 285 -29.07 -9.77 16.88
CA ALA A 285 -29.67 -10.79 17.74
C ALA A 285 -29.38 -12.20 17.23
N GLU A 286 -29.63 -12.48 15.95
CA GLU A 286 -29.34 -13.78 15.32
C GLU A 286 -27.85 -14.11 15.41
N ARG A 287 -27.00 -13.13 15.13
CA ARG A 287 -25.55 -13.31 15.17
C ARG A 287 -25.04 -13.56 16.58
N THR A 288 -25.59 -12.87 17.58
CA THR A 288 -25.27 -13.11 19.01
C THR A 288 -25.74 -14.50 19.44
N ALA A 289 -26.94 -14.92 19.02
CA ALA A 289 -27.47 -16.25 19.30
C ALA A 289 -26.62 -17.35 18.66
N ALA A 290 -26.14 -17.16 17.43
CA ALA A 290 -25.24 -18.09 16.75
C ALA A 290 -23.91 -18.25 17.50
N VAL A 291 -23.32 -17.16 17.99
CA VAL A 291 -22.11 -17.22 18.83
C VAL A 291 -22.37 -17.94 20.14
N ALA A 292 -23.49 -17.64 20.81
CA ALA A 292 -23.86 -18.30 22.06
C ALA A 292 -24.10 -19.81 21.87
N ASP A 293 -24.74 -20.20 20.77
CA ASP A 293 -24.98 -21.60 20.43
C ASP A 293 -23.67 -22.36 20.15
N PHE A 294 -22.77 -21.74 19.40
CA PHE A 294 -21.41 -22.25 19.19
C PHE A 294 -20.66 -22.47 20.51
N MET A 295 -20.71 -21.49 21.42
CA MET A 295 -20.07 -21.62 22.73
C MET A 295 -20.69 -22.74 23.55
N ARG A 296 -22.02 -22.88 23.58
CA ARG A 296 -22.70 -23.97 24.30
C ARG A 296 -22.33 -25.35 23.74
N ARG A 297 -22.42 -25.54 22.42
CA ARG A 297 -22.13 -26.83 21.77
C ARG A 297 -20.66 -27.23 21.94
N GLY A 298 -19.75 -26.27 21.93
CA GLY A 298 -18.32 -26.50 22.10
C GLY A 298 -17.85 -26.51 23.55
N GLY A 299 -18.72 -26.30 24.55
CA GLY A 299 -18.31 -26.15 25.95
C GLY A 299 -17.31 -25.01 26.18
N LEU A 300 -17.40 -23.93 25.39
CA LEU A 300 -16.41 -22.85 25.38
C LEU A 300 -16.75 -21.76 26.40
N ASN A 301 -15.71 -21.29 27.09
CA ASN A 301 -15.75 -20.11 27.95
C ASN A 301 -15.09 -18.92 27.27
N PHE A 302 -15.31 -17.71 27.80
CA PHE A 302 -14.55 -16.55 27.37
C PHE A 302 -13.06 -16.66 27.76
N PRO A 303 -12.14 -16.08 26.98
CA PRO A 303 -12.41 -15.28 25.78
C PRO A 303 -12.70 -16.13 24.52
N ILE A 304 -13.35 -15.52 23.53
CA ILE A 304 -13.47 -16.05 22.16
C ILE A 304 -12.93 -15.03 21.16
N VAL A 305 -12.54 -15.48 19.96
CA VAL A 305 -12.00 -14.61 18.92
C VAL A 305 -13.01 -14.42 17.80
N LEU A 306 -13.30 -13.16 17.48
CA LEU A 306 -14.13 -12.75 16.34
C LEU A 306 -13.24 -12.15 15.26
N LYS A 307 -13.35 -12.65 14.03
CA LYS A 307 -12.51 -12.22 12.89
C LYS A 307 -13.36 -12.08 11.61
N PRO A 308 -13.13 -11.08 10.74
CA PRO A 308 -13.77 -11.03 9.43
C PRO A 308 -13.42 -12.26 8.58
N ASP A 309 -14.42 -12.84 7.92
CA ASP A 309 -14.22 -13.98 7.02
C ASP A 309 -13.24 -13.63 5.90
N VAL A 310 -13.35 -12.42 5.35
CA VAL A 310 -12.42 -11.85 4.37
C VAL A 310 -11.75 -10.62 4.97
N GLY A 311 -10.42 -10.62 5.05
CA GLY A 311 -9.64 -9.50 5.61
C GLY A 311 -8.22 -9.92 5.98
N GLU A 312 -7.31 -8.96 6.14
CA GLU A 312 -5.87 -9.22 6.31
C GLU A 312 -5.26 -8.49 7.52
N ARG A 313 -4.08 -8.97 7.95
CA ARG A 313 -3.20 -8.30 8.93
C ARG A 313 -3.87 -7.98 10.28
N GLY A 314 -4.77 -8.84 10.73
CA GLY A 314 -5.44 -8.68 12.03
C GLY A 314 -6.44 -7.52 12.11
N ARG A 315 -6.79 -6.88 10.98
CA ARG A 315 -7.87 -5.86 10.95
C ARG A 315 -9.20 -6.51 11.28
N GLY A 316 -9.99 -5.85 12.13
CA GLY A 316 -11.30 -6.34 12.59
C GLY A 316 -11.24 -7.52 13.57
N VAL A 317 -10.06 -8.00 13.97
CA VAL A 317 -9.92 -9.09 14.95
C VAL A 317 -10.19 -8.56 16.36
N THR A 318 -11.14 -9.18 17.05
CA THR A 318 -11.50 -8.86 18.44
C THR A 318 -11.38 -10.11 19.31
N ILE A 319 -10.67 -10.00 20.44
CA ILE A 319 -10.68 -11.01 21.50
C ILE A 319 -11.75 -10.60 22.50
N ALA A 320 -12.94 -11.17 22.38
CA ALA A 320 -14.08 -10.85 23.23
C ALA A 320 -13.98 -11.60 24.57
N ARG A 321 -13.93 -10.87 25.67
CA ARG A 321 -13.81 -11.41 27.05
C ARG A 321 -15.16 -11.57 27.76
N ASP A 322 -16.21 -11.03 27.17
CA ASP A 322 -17.57 -11.10 27.68
C ASP A 322 -18.59 -10.94 26.53
N GLY A 323 -19.87 -11.12 26.85
CA GLY A 323 -20.96 -10.99 25.87
C GLY A 323 -21.15 -9.56 25.34
N ALA A 324 -20.78 -8.54 26.12
CA ALA A 324 -20.87 -7.15 25.68
C ALA A 324 -19.85 -6.84 24.58
N ALA A 325 -18.62 -7.36 24.72
CA ALA A 325 -17.57 -7.28 23.72
C ALA A 325 -17.96 -8.03 22.43
N VAL A 326 -18.62 -9.20 22.55
CA VAL A 326 -19.19 -9.90 21.38
C VAL A 326 -20.20 -9.01 20.66
N ALA A 327 -21.19 -8.48 21.39
CA ALA A 327 -22.24 -7.64 20.81
C ALA A 327 -21.68 -6.35 20.17
N ALA A 328 -20.64 -5.76 20.75
CA ALA A 328 -19.94 -4.61 20.18
C ALA A 328 -19.21 -4.98 18.87
N ALA A 329 -18.47 -6.08 18.85
CA ALA A 329 -17.75 -6.54 17.66
C ALA A 329 -18.70 -6.91 16.51
N LEU A 330 -19.81 -7.60 16.80
CA LEU A 330 -20.82 -7.93 15.79
C LEU A 330 -21.48 -6.68 15.20
N ARG A 331 -21.70 -5.63 16.00
CA ARG A 331 -22.24 -4.34 15.50
C ARG A 331 -21.24 -3.57 14.65
N ALA A 332 -19.95 -3.61 15.03
CA ALA A 332 -18.89 -2.90 14.32
C ALA A 332 -18.61 -3.51 12.93
N GLU A 333 -18.77 -4.83 12.77
CA GLU A 333 -18.57 -5.52 11.49
C GLU A 333 -19.87 -6.21 11.04
N PRO A 334 -20.66 -5.58 10.14
CA PRO A 334 -21.94 -6.13 9.69
C PRO A 334 -21.80 -7.32 8.74
N ARG A 335 -20.61 -7.54 8.16
CA ARG A 335 -20.35 -8.67 7.25
C ARG A 335 -20.16 -9.98 8.02
N ALA A 336 -20.01 -11.08 7.28
CA ALA A 336 -19.76 -12.38 7.87
C ALA A 336 -18.46 -12.38 8.70
N LEU A 337 -18.54 -12.94 9.90
CA LEU A 337 -17.43 -13.10 10.84
C LEU A 337 -17.22 -14.59 11.13
N ILE A 338 -16.04 -14.94 11.57
CA ILE A 338 -15.73 -16.22 12.19
C ILE A 338 -15.69 -15.99 13.69
N ALA A 339 -16.44 -16.80 14.43
CA ALA A 339 -16.23 -16.99 15.86
C ALA A 339 -15.37 -18.23 16.04
N GLN A 340 -14.26 -18.09 16.76
CA GLN A 340 -13.26 -19.14 16.96
C GLN A 340 -12.89 -19.22 18.45
N ALA A 341 -12.67 -20.43 18.94
CA ALA A 341 -12.18 -20.65 20.29
C ALA A 341 -10.83 -19.93 20.49
N TYR A 342 -10.66 -19.28 21.64
CA TYR A 342 -9.37 -18.71 22.00
C TYR A 342 -8.42 -19.82 22.44
N VAL A 343 -7.26 -19.89 21.78
CA VAL A 343 -6.19 -20.83 22.16
C VAL A 343 -5.13 -20.08 22.96
N PRO A 344 -4.85 -20.45 24.22
CA PRO A 344 -3.78 -19.85 25.01
C PRO A 344 -2.40 -20.33 24.57
N GLY A 345 -1.35 -19.79 25.19
CA GLY A 345 0.03 -20.23 24.97
C GLY A 345 0.83 -19.35 24.01
N VAL A 346 1.98 -19.88 23.59
CA VAL A 346 2.94 -19.21 22.71
C VAL A 346 2.54 -19.39 21.24
N GLU A 347 2.78 -18.38 20.42
CA GLU A 347 2.36 -18.36 19.02
C GLU A 347 3.56 -18.52 18.06
N PHE A 348 3.40 -19.39 17.07
CA PHE A 348 4.40 -19.67 16.04
C PHE A 348 3.80 -19.54 14.65
N GLY A 349 4.57 -18.97 13.72
CA GLY A 349 4.30 -19.05 12.29
C GLY A 349 5.14 -20.16 11.65
N VAL A 350 4.51 -21.20 11.11
CA VAL A 350 5.19 -22.35 10.49
C VAL A 350 4.97 -22.32 8.99
N PHE A 351 6.02 -22.05 8.23
CA PHE A 351 5.97 -22.04 6.78
C PHE A 351 6.22 -23.44 6.25
N TYR A 352 5.21 -24.05 5.63
CA TYR A 352 5.25 -25.39 5.08
C TYR A 352 5.37 -25.34 3.56
N VAL A 353 6.16 -26.27 3.02
CA VAL A 353 6.34 -26.47 1.58
C VAL A 353 6.32 -27.96 1.27
N ARG A 354 5.63 -28.34 0.20
CA ARG A 354 5.70 -29.68 -0.39
C ARG A 354 5.57 -29.57 -1.90
N PHE A 355 6.49 -30.17 -2.65
CA PHE A 355 6.27 -30.30 -4.08
C PHE A 355 5.14 -31.29 -4.35
N PRO A 356 4.25 -31.03 -5.32
CA PRO A 356 3.18 -31.94 -5.67
C PRO A 356 3.68 -33.36 -6.00
N SER A 357 4.88 -33.49 -6.57
CA SER A 357 5.55 -34.76 -6.90
C SER A 357 6.14 -35.49 -5.69
N GLU A 358 6.34 -34.80 -4.58
CA GLU A 358 7.04 -35.35 -3.42
C GLU A 358 6.08 -36.03 -2.41
N PRO A 359 6.53 -37.14 -1.79
CA PRO A 359 5.74 -37.89 -0.83
C PRO A 359 5.64 -37.21 0.54
N ALA A 360 6.46 -36.20 0.83
CA ALA A 360 6.42 -35.45 2.07
C ALA A 360 6.90 -34.01 1.84
N GLY A 361 6.39 -33.07 2.62
CA GLY A 361 6.90 -31.70 2.67
C GLY A 361 7.95 -31.49 3.75
N TRP A 362 8.36 -30.24 3.90
CA TRP A 362 9.24 -29.79 4.96
C TRP A 362 8.83 -28.40 5.47
N ILE A 363 9.37 -28.06 6.64
CA ILE A 363 9.20 -26.74 7.23
C ILE A 363 10.28 -25.82 6.65
N PHE A 364 9.87 -24.85 5.84
CA PHE A 364 10.74 -23.88 5.20
C PHE A 364 11.27 -22.83 6.19
N SER A 365 10.42 -22.39 7.13
CA SER A 365 10.81 -21.47 8.19
C SER A 365 9.87 -21.55 9.39
N ILE A 366 10.35 -21.15 10.56
CA ILE A 366 9.53 -20.97 11.75
C ILE A 366 9.76 -19.56 12.30
N THR A 367 8.67 -18.87 12.62
CA THR A 367 8.68 -17.57 13.30
C THR A 367 8.13 -17.75 14.71
N ALA A 368 8.93 -17.53 15.75
CA ALA A 368 8.43 -17.41 17.12
C ALA A 368 7.91 -15.99 17.35
N LYS A 369 6.67 -15.85 17.81
CA LYS A 369 6.03 -14.56 18.00
C LYS A 369 5.95 -14.22 19.48
N HIS A 370 6.67 -13.19 19.87
CA HIS A 370 6.74 -12.74 21.25
C HIS A 370 5.93 -11.46 21.45
N VAL A 371 5.11 -11.47 22.49
CA VAL A 371 4.41 -10.28 22.97
C VAL A 371 5.43 -9.32 23.57
N VAL A 372 5.48 -8.10 23.03
CA VAL A 372 6.28 -7.03 23.64
C VAL A 372 5.55 -6.54 24.89
N ALA A 373 6.27 -6.46 26.00
CA ALA A 373 5.75 -6.03 27.28
C ALA A 373 6.79 -5.19 28.01
N VAL A 374 6.33 -4.28 28.87
CA VAL A 374 7.18 -3.54 29.82
C VAL A 374 6.87 -4.00 31.23
N THR A 375 7.86 -3.93 32.11
CA THR A 375 7.69 -4.29 33.53
C THR A 375 7.74 -3.02 34.37
N GLY A 376 6.73 -2.83 35.21
CA GLY A 376 6.64 -1.74 36.17
C GLY A 376 7.77 -1.80 37.18
N ASP A 377 8.27 -0.64 37.56
CA ASP A 377 9.24 -0.47 38.63
C ASP A 377 8.68 0.33 39.81
N GLY A 378 7.38 0.65 39.79
CA GLY A 378 6.69 1.44 40.81
C GLY A 378 7.09 2.92 40.84
N ARG A 379 7.87 3.42 39.87
CA ARG A 379 8.40 4.78 39.86
C ARG A 379 8.15 5.53 38.56
N ARG A 380 8.39 4.88 37.42
CA ARG A 380 8.25 5.48 36.09
C ARG A 380 6.84 5.33 35.56
N THR A 381 6.39 6.31 34.79
CA THR A 381 5.10 6.20 34.09
C THR A 381 5.17 5.17 32.96
N LEU A 382 4.00 4.72 32.48
CA LEU A 382 3.93 3.81 31.33
C LEU A 382 4.60 4.40 30.08
N GLU A 383 4.46 5.71 29.82
CA GLU A 383 5.18 6.38 28.73
C GLU A 383 6.71 6.26 28.90
N GLU A 384 7.22 6.51 30.10
CA GLU A 384 8.65 6.42 30.39
C GLU A 384 9.18 4.99 30.24
N LEU A 385 8.42 3.99 30.68
CA LEU A 385 8.79 2.58 30.51
C LEU A 385 8.83 2.18 29.03
N ILE A 386 7.83 2.59 28.22
CA ILE A 386 7.80 2.37 26.77
C ILE A 386 8.99 3.04 26.08
N LEU A 387 9.29 4.29 26.45
CA LEU A 387 10.37 5.06 25.84
C LEU A 387 11.76 4.55 26.28
N ALA A 388 11.90 4.03 27.51
CA ALA A 388 13.14 3.48 28.03
C ALA A 388 13.48 2.11 27.42
N ASP A 389 12.46 1.28 27.13
CA ASP A 389 12.66 -0.04 26.55
C ASP A 389 13.27 0.02 25.15
N ASP A 390 14.29 -0.80 24.90
CA ASP A 390 15.06 -0.76 23.66
C ASP A 390 14.30 -1.22 22.42
N ARG A 391 13.28 -2.06 22.60
CA ARG A 391 12.43 -2.57 21.53
C ARG A 391 11.19 -1.69 21.38
N ALA A 392 10.48 -1.45 22.47
CA ALA A 392 9.21 -0.72 22.46
C ALA A 392 9.38 0.72 21.96
N VAL A 393 10.54 1.34 22.21
CA VAL A 393 10.84 2.68 21.70
C VAL A 393 10.78 2.75 20.17
N CYS A 394 11.13 1.68 19.45
CA CYS A 394 11.05 1.63 17.98
C CYS A 394 9.60 1.68 17.47
N LEU A 395 8.62 1.39 18.32
CA LEU A 395 7.19 1.48 18.03
C LEU A 395 6.49 2.47 18.95
N ALA A 396 7.24 3.38 19.59
CA ALA A 396 6.72 4.32 20.58
C ALA A 396 5.47 5.06 20.09
N ARG A 397 5.46 5.61 18.87
CA ARG A 397 4.28 6.31 18.34
C ARG A 397 3.01 5.46 18.33
N PHE A 398 3.14 4.16 18.04
CA PHE A 398 2.01 3.23 18.03
C PHE A 398 1.55 2.93 19.46
N PHE A 399 2.49 2.55 20.35
CA PHE A 399 2.14 2.23 21.73
C PHE A 399 1.63 3.44 22.52
N LEU A 400 2.21 4.63 22.32
CA LEU A 400 1.73 5.86 22.94
C LEU A 400 0.30 6.21 22.49
N GLY A 401 -0.02 5.97 21.22
CA GLY A 401 -1.40 6.13 20.74
C GLY A 401 -2.36 5.08 21.32
N GLN A 402 -1.92 3.82 21.41
CA GLN A 402 -2.72 2.71 21.94
C GLN A 402 -3.03 2.90 23.44
N PHE A 403 -2.06 3.38 24.21
CA PHE A 403 -2.17 3.56 25.66
C PHE A 403 -2.42 5.02 26.07
N ALA A 404 -2.90 5.87 25.16
CA ALA A 404 -3.05 7.32 25.39
C ALA A 404 -3.76 7.69 26.70
N ALA A 405 -4.77 6.91 27.11
CA ALA A 405 -5.53 7.14 28.35
C ALA A 405 -4.82 6.70 29.64
N ARG A 406 -3.70 5.99 29.53
CA ARG A 406 -2.97 5.33 30.64
C ARG A 406 -1.48 5.70 30.69
N LEU A 407 -1.04 6.66 29.86
CA LEU A 407 0.40 6.96 29.73
C LEU A 407 1.02 7.47 31.02
N ASP A 408 0.23 8.15 31.84
CA ASP A 408 0.65 8.73 33.12
C ASP A 408 0.51 7.74 34.30
N ASP A 409 -0.08 6.56 34.08
CA ASP A 409 -0.15 5.51 35.09
C ASP A 409 1.28 5.10 35.48
N ILE A 410 1.52 4.88 36.78
CA ILE A 410 2.77 4.28 37.29
C ILE A 410 2.48 2.81 37.61
N PRO A 411 2.93 1.86 36.77
CA PRO A 411 2.70 0.44 37.02
C PRO A 411 3.44 -0.03 38.27
N ALA A 412 2.83 -0.95 39.02
CA ALA A 412 3.42 -1.47 40.25
C ALA A 412 4.73 -2.20 39.96
N ALA A 413 5.64 -2.24 40.94
CA ALA A 413 6.91 -2.95 40.79
C ALA A 413 6.66 -4.45 40.49
N GLY A 414 7.20 -4.94 39.37
CA GLY A 414 6.99 -6.32 38.90
C GLY A 414 5.72 -6.53 38.07
N GLU A 415 4.84 -5.53 37.93
CA GLU A 415 3.65 -5.61 37.07
C GLU A 415 4.07 -5.67 35.61
N ARG A 416 3.68 -6.73 34.89
CA ARG A 416 4.00 -6.88 33.47
C ARG A 416 2.84 -6.39 32.60
N ILE A 417 3.05 -5.29 31.88
CA ILE A 417 2.08 -4.73 30.95
C ILE A 417 2.41 -5.17 29.53
N ALA A 418 1.55 -6.00 28.94
CA ALA A 418 1.64 -6.36 27.53
C ALA A 418 1.31 -5.15 26.65
N LEU A 419 2.26 -4.72 25.81
CA LEU A 419 2.09 -3.61 24.88
C LEU A 419 1.40 -4.05 23.58
N SER A 420 1.44 -5.34 23.25
CA SER A 420 0.77 -5.94 22.09
C SER A 420 -0.15 -7.09 22.51
N GLU A 421 -1.44 -7.06 22.13
CA GLU A 421 -2.36 -8.16 22.43
C GLU A 421 -2.37 -9.27 21.35
N LEU A 422 -1.87 -8.97 20.14
CA LEU A 422 -1.92 -9.86 18.98
C LEU A 422 -0.53 -10.15 18.41
N GLY A 423 -0.30 -11.38 17.94
CA GLY A 423 0.92 -11.84 17.26
C GLY A 423 1.14 -11.25 15.86
N THR A 424 0.82 -9.98 15.63
CA THR A 424 1.01 -9.32 14.34
C THR A 424 2.16 -8.32 14.42
N HIS A 425 3.15 -8.43 13.52
CA HIS A 425 4.31 -7.53 13.48
C HIS A 425 3.93 -6.05 13.38
N ALA A 426 2.93 -5.72 12.55
CA ALA A 426 2.42 -4.36 12.39
C ALA A 426 1.78 -3.77 13.66
N ARG A 427 1.45 -4.61 14.65
CA ARG A 427 0.91 -4.22 15.97
C ARG A 427 1.91 -4.46 17.11
N GLY A 428 3.19 -4.63 16.75
CA GLY A 428 4.31 -4.63 17.67
C GLY A 428 4.71 -5.96 18.28
N ALA A 429 4.22 -7.09 17.76
CA ALA A 429 4.79 -8.39 18.10
C ALA A 429 6.24 -8.50 17.58
N LEU A 430 7.12 -9.05 18.40
CA LEU A 430 8.49 -9.37 18.01
C LEU A 430 8.51 -10.72 17.30
N PHE A 431 9.08 -10.77 16.10
CA PHE A 431 9.22 -11.99 15.30
C PHE A 431 10.66 -12.47 15.37
N LEU A 432 10.87 -13.66 15.91
CA LEU A 432 12.19 -14.29 16.05
C LEU A 432 12.28 -15.53 15.17
N ASP A 433 13.49 -15.85 14.73
CA ASP A 433 13.75 -17.01 13.90
C ASP A 433 13.82 -18.30 14.72
N GLY A 434 12.72 -19.05 14.63
CA GLY A 434 12.50 -20.31 15.33
C GLY A 434 12.96 -21.54 14.54
N THR A 435 13.76 -21.41 13.48
CA THR A 435 14.14 -22.56 12.62
C THR A 435 14.86 -23.68 13.40
N HIS A 436 15.51 -23.34 14.52
CA HIS A 436 16.14 -24.30 15.44
C HIS A 436 15.13 -25.19 16.21
N LEU A 437 13.84 -24.86 16.17
CA LEU A 437 12.75 -25.61 16.81
C LEU A 437 12.27 -26.79 15.97
N VAL A 438 12.71 -26.91 14.72
CA VAL A 438 12.31 -28.02 13.84
C VAL A 438 12.79 -29.34 14.45
N THR A 439 11.86 -30.28 14.61
CA THR A 439 12.12 -31.66 15.01
C THR A 439 11.39 -32.62 14.06
N PRO A 440 11.76 -33.91 14.02
CA PRO A 440 11.00 -34.92 13.26
C PRO A 440 9.53 -35.00 13.68
N ALA A 441 9.24 -34.90 14.99
CA ALA A 441 7.88 -34.94 15.51
C ALA A 441 7.03 -33.75 15.04
N LEU A 442 7.58 -32.53 15.11
CA LEU A 442 6.93 -31.33 14.59
C LEU A 442 6.72 -31.42 13.07
N GLY A 443 7.72 -31.90 12.32
CA GLY A 443 7.61 -32.12 10.88
C GLY A 443 6.47 -33.06 10.52
N ALA A 444 6.37 -34.21 11.20
CA ALA A 444 5.29 -35.18 10.99
C ALA A 444 3.90 -34.63 11.36
N ALA A 445 3.81 -33.84 12.43
CA ALA A 445 2.55 -33.20 12.83
C ALA A 445 2.09 -32.17 11.80
N VAL A 446 2.99 -31.32 11.31
CA VAL A 446 2.69 -30.33 10.25
C VAL A 446 2.31 -31.05 8.95
N GLU A 447 3.05 -32.09 8.54
CA GLU A 447 2.72 -32.88 7.34
C GLU A 447 1.30 -33.47 7.43
N ARG A 448 0.93 -34.06 8.58
CA ARG A 448 -0.40 -34.63 8.81
C ARG A 448 -1.52 -33.58 8.66
N VAL A 449 -1.33 -32.38 9.21
CA VAL A 449 -2.27 -31.26 9.06
C VAL A 449 -2.34 -30.80 7.61
N SER A 450 -1.19 -30.61 6.96
CA SER A 450 -1.11 -30.17 5.55
C SER A 450 -1.76 -31.17 4.59
N ARG A 451 -1.63 -32.47 4.85
CA ARG A 451 -2.22 -33.54 4.04
C ARG A 451 -3.74 -33.59 4.11
N ALA A 452 -4.34 -33.11 5.19
CA ALA A 452 -5.79 -33.00 5.30
C ALA A 452 -6.38 -31.99 4.31
N TYR A 453 -5.58 -31.03 3.83
CA TYR A 453 -6.01 -30.02 2.87
C TYR A 453 -5.64 -30.43 1.44
N ALA A 454 -6.61 -30.97 0.70
CA ALA A 454 -6.44 -31.31 -0.70
C ALA A 454 -6.06 -30.08 -1.56
N GLY A 455 -4.95 -30.16 -2.30
CA GLY A 455 -4.48 -29.08 -3.15
C GLY A 455 -3.75 -27.94 -2.42
N PHE A 456 -3.33 -28.14 -1.17
CA PHE A 456 -2.42 -27.25 -0.46
C PHE A 456 -0.98 -27.80 -0.47
N TYR A 457 -0.03 -26.92 -0.80
CA TYR A 457 1.38 -27.26 -0.99
C TYR A 457 2.34 -26.23 -0.41
N PHE A 458 1.90 -24.98 -0.23
CA PHE A 458 2.79 -23.86 0.04
C PHE A 458 2.07 -22.79 0.86
N GLY A 459 2.53 -22.51 2.07
CA GLY A 459 1.95 -21.44 2.87
C GLY A 459 2.40 -21.43 4.32
N ARG A 460 1.83 -20.51 5.10
CA ARG A 460 2.16 -20.34 6.52
C ARG A 460 0.97 -20.64 7.41
N TYR A 461 1.16 -21.59 8.32
CA TYR A 461 0.29 -21.79 9.47
C TYR A 461 0.64 -20.82 10.58
N ASP A 462 -0.36 -20.19 11.19
CA ASP A 462 -0.21 -19.55 12.49
C ASP A 462 -0.83 -20.49 13.53
N VAL A 463 0.01 -20.99 14.44
CA VAL A 463 -0.33 -22.02 15.43
C VAL A 463 -0.03 -21.53 16.84
N ARG A 464 -0.69 -22.14 17.83
CA ARG A 464 -0.35 -21.97 19.25
C ARG A 464 -0.05 -23.29 19.92
N ALA A 465 0.86 -23.24 20.88
CA ALA A 465 1.24 -24.35 21.72
C ALA A 465 1.35 -23.88 23.18
N ALA A 466 1.25 -24.81 24.14
CA ALA A 466 1.38 -24.48 25.55
C ALA A 466 2.72 -23.79 25.85
N ASP A 467 3.80 -24.35 25.31
CA ASP A 467 5.16 -23.85 25.39
C ASP A 467 5.98 -24.32 24.18
N GLU A 468 7.26 -23.94 24.14
CA GLU A 468 8.19 -24.34 23.09
C GLU A 468 8.43 -25.87 23.06
N ALA A 469 8.44 -26.54 24.21
CA ALA A 469 8.69 -27.97 24.29
C ALA A 469 7.52 -28.77 23.69
N ALA A 470 6.29 -28.39 24.00
CA ALA A 470 5.07 -28.91 23.38
C ALA A 470 5.09 -28.70 21.86
N PHE A 471 5.43 -27.49 21.42
CA PHE A 471 5.57 -27.20 19.99
C PHE A 471 6.59 -28.12 19.31
N ARG A 472 7.76 -28.35 19.92
CA ARG A 472 8.79 -29.27 19.40
C ARG A 472 8.35 -30.74 19.41
N ARG A 473 7.36 -31.13 20.21
CA ARG A 473 6.73 -32.46 20.15
C ARG A 473 5.64 -32.57 19.10
N GLY A 474 5.30 -31.47 18.40
CA GLY A 474 4.20 -31.42 17.45
C GLY A 474 2.83 -31.23 18.10
N GLU A 475 2.80 -30.81 19.36
CA GLU A 475 1.58 -30.49 20.11
C GLU A 475 1.24 -29.01 19.90
N PHE A 476 0.40 -28.73 18.92
CA PHE A 476 -0.07 -27.38 18.60
C PHE A 476 -1.49 -27.38 18.07
N THR A 477 -2.12 -26.20 18.12
CA THR A 477 -3.43 -25.94 17.53
C THR A 477 -3.29 -24.86 16.45
N VAL A 478 -3.78 -25.15 15.26
CA VAL A 478 -3.84 -24.23 14.12
C VAL A 478 -4.94 -23.21 14.34
N ILE A 479 -4.57 -21.94 14.19
CA ILE A 479 -5.49 -20.80 14.32
C ILE A 479 -5.81 -20.22 12.95
N GLU A 480 -4.83 -20.20 12.05
CA GLU A 480 -4.94 -19.64 10.71
C GLU A 480 -3.99 -20.34 9.74
N LEU A 481 -4.39 -20.44 8.48
CA LEU A 481 -3.56 -20.85 7.36
C LEU A 481 -3.61 -19.76 6.31
N ASN A 482 -2.44 -19.34 5.83
CA ASN A 482 -2.28 -18.32 4.80
C ASN A 482 -1.64 -18.96 3.56
N GLY A 483 -2.19 -18.70 2.37
CA GLY A 483 -1.71 -19.26 1.11
C GLY A 483 -0.47 -18.57 0.53
N LEU A 484 -0.49 -18.35 -0.80
CA LEU A 484 0.64 -17.90 -1.61
C LEU A 484 1.32 -16.61 -1.11
N THR A 485 0.55 -15.64 -0.64
CA THR A 485 1.08 -14.32 -0.20
C THR A 485 1.56 -14.29 1.23
N SER A 486 1.52 -15.43 1.94
CA SER A 486 2.15 -15.54 3.25
C SER A 486 3.65 -15.31 3.13
N GLU A 487 4.21 -14.51 4.02
CA GLU A 487 5.65 -14.24 4.07
C GLU A 487 6.31 -15.13 5.13
N ALA A 488 7.51 -15.63 4.84
CA ALA A 488 8.42 -16.19 5.83
C ALA A 488 8.86 -15.09 6.81
N THR A 489 8.07 -14.86 7.85
CA THR A 489 8.19 -13.73 8.77
C THR A 489 9.38 -13.81 9.73
N ASN A 490 10.11 -14.93 9.74
CA ASN A 490 11.34 -15.10 10.51
C ASN A 490 12.46 -14.19 10.01
N ILE A 491 12.33 -13.66 8.79
CA ILE A 491 13.26 -12.68 8.24
C ILE A 491 13.34 -11.39 9.08
N TYR A 492 12.30 -11.05 9.83
CA TYR A 492 12.25 -9.85 10.68
C TYR A 492 12.98 -10.01 12.02
N ASP A 493 13.63 -11.15 12.27
CA ASP A 493 14.48 -11.30 13.45
C ASP A 493 15.60 -10.23 13.45
N PRO A 494 15.79 -9.47 14.55
CA PRO A 494 16.83 -8.46 14.66
C PRO A 494 18.26 -8.95 14.39
N ARG A 495 18.52 -10.26 14.52
CA ARG A 495 19.82 -10.87 14.24
C ARG A 495 20.15 -10.89 12.75
N HIS A 496 19.13 -10.85 11.89
CA HIS A 496 19.28 -10.99 10.45
C HIS A 496 19.56 -9.66 9.77
N ARG A 497 20.40 -9.68 8.74
CA ARG A 497 20.62 -8.54 7.84
C ARG A 497 19.63 -8.59 6.67
N VAL A 498 19.42 -7.45 6.00
CA VAL A 498 18.50 -7.35 4.84
C VAL A 498 18.76 -8.40 3.75
N TRP A 499 20.02 -8.77 3.54
CA TRP A 499 20.41 -9.82 2.58
C TRP A 499 19.80 -11.19 2.90
N PHE A 500 19.66 -11.54 4.19
CA PHE A 500 18.97 -12.76 4.60
C PHE A 500 17.50 -12.69 4.19
N GLY A 501 16.84 -11.55 4.44
CA GLY A 501 15.47 -11.29 4.03
C GLY A 501 15.26 -11.47 2.53
N TRP A 502 16.03 -10.75 1.70
CA TRP A 502 15.92 -10.87 0.25
C TRP A 502 16.19 -12.29 -0.25
N ARG A 503 17.22 -12.97 0.26
CA ARG A 503 17.52 -14.35 -0.13
C ARG A 503 16.37 -15.30 0.21
N THR A 504 15.81 -15.17 1.41
CA THR A 504 14.69 -16.00 1.88
C THR A 504 13.43 -15.73 1.05
N LEU A 505 13.09 -14.47 0.79
CA LEU A 505 11.95 -14.09 -0.04
C LEU A 505 12.10 -14.54 -1.49
N CYS A 506 13.26 -14.33 -2.11
CA CYS A 506 13.52 -14.81 -3.47
C CYS A 506 13.42 -16.34 -3.53
N ARG A 507 14.00 -17.07 -2.57
CA ARG A 507 13.87 -18.53 -2.50
C ARG A 507 12.42 -18.97 -2.32
N GLN A 508 11.66 -18.30 -1.48
CA GLN A 508 10.23 -18.55 -1.26
C GLN A 508 9.46 -18.42 -2.58
N TRP A 509 9.66 -17.33 -3.34
CA TRP A 509 9.00 -17.15 -4.64
C TRP A 509 9.47 -18.13 -5.70
N GLN A 510 10.76 -18.47 -5.72
CA GLN A 510 11.29 -19.51 -6.62
C GLN A 510 10.57 -20.85 -6.40
N ILE A 511 10.38 -21.25 -5.14
CA ILE A 511 9.63 -22.46 -4.76
C ILE A 511 8.17 -22.36 -5.22
N ALA A 512 7.50 -21.23 -4.96
CA ALA A 512 6.10 -21.04 -5.37
C ALA A 512 5.91 -21.19 -6.90
N PHE A 513 6.82 -20.65 -7.70
CA PHE A 513 6.79 -20.81 -9.17
C PHE A 513 7.08 -22.25 -9.60
N ALA A 514 8.00 -22.95 -8.92
CA ALA A 514 8.31 -24.35 -9.22
C ALA A 514 7.13 -25.27 -8.89
N ILE A 515 6.46 -25.08 -7.75
CA ILE A 515 5.22 -25.79 -7.39
C ILE A 515 4.11 -25.48 -8.41
N GLY A 516 3.95 -24.20 -8.78
CA GLY A 516 2.99 -23.78 -9.80
C GLY A 516 3.26 -24.44 -11.16
N ALA A 517 4.52 -24.65 -11.53
CA ALA A 517 4.91 -25.36 -12.74
C ALA A 517 4.49 -26.84 -12.72
N GLU A 518 4.68 -27.53 -11.59
CA GLU A 518 4.23 -28.91 -11.42
C GLU A 518 2.70 -29.03 -11.47
N ASN A 519 1.99 -28.13 -10.77
CA ASN A 519 0.54 -28.12 -10.80
C ASN A 519 0.00 -27.81 -12.20
N ARG A 520 0.66 -26.93 -12.96
CA ARG A 520 0.34 -26.71 -14.37
C ARG A 520 0.53 -27.95 -15.22
N ALA A 521 1.62 -28.70 -15.02
CA ALA A 521 1.85 -29.97 -15.71
C ALA A 521 0.78 -31.03 -15.37
N ARG A 522 0.12 -30.90 -14.22
CA ARG A 522 -1.00 -31.74 -13.77
C ARG A 522 -2.38 -31.25 -14.21
N GLY A 523 -2.44 -30.22 -15.06
CA GLY A 523 -3.68 -29.72 -15.65
C GLY A 523 -4.30 -28.50 -14.96
N HIS A 524 -3.68 -27.94 -13.91
CA HIS A 524 -4.18 -26.71 -13.30
C HIS A 524 -3.82 -25.47 -14.13
N THR A 525 -4.78 -24.57 -14.34
CA THR A 525 -4.58 -23.37 -15.16
C THR A 525 -4.27 -22.15 -14.28
N PRO A 526 -3.14 -21.44 -14.49
CA PRO A 526 -2.88 -20.16 -13.85
C PRO A 526 -3.93 -19.12 -14.18
N LEU A 527 -4.15 -18.16 -13.27
CA LEU A 527 -5.03 -17.04 -13.55
C LEU A 527 -4.46 -16.18 -14.68
N THR A 528 -5.34 -15.53 -15.43
CA THR A 528 -4.96 -14.48 -16.37
C THR A 528 -4.53 -13.21 -15.63
N LEU A 529 -3.76 -12.34 -16.29
CA LEU A 529 -3.40 -11.03 -15.74
C LEU A 529 -4.63 -10.18 -15.41
N ARG A 530 -5.72 -10.33 -16.17
CA ARG A 530 -6.99 -9.63 -15.93
C ARG A 530 -7.67 -10.11 -14.66
N GLU A 531 -7.69 -11.41 -14.42
CA GLU A 531 -8.26 -11.99 -13.18
C GLU A 531 -7.43 -11.58 -11.97
N VAL A 532 -6.09 -11.62 -12.08
CA VAL A 532 -5.20 -11.11 -11.03
C VAL A 532 -5.47 -9.63 -10.73
N GLY A 533 -5.56 -8.80 -11.76
CA GLY A 533 -5.88 -7.38 -11.60
C GLY A 533 -7.25 -7.16 -10.94
N THR A 534 -8.23 -8.00 -11.25
CA THR A 534 -9.57 -7.94 -10.66
C THR A 534 -9.56 -8.33 -9.18
N LEU A 535 -8.83 -9.39 -8.82
CA LEU A 535 -8.66 -9.83 -7.43
C LEU A 535 -7.97 -8.76 -6.58
N LEU A 536 -6.86 -8.20 -7.07
CA LEU A 536 -6.12 -7.14 -6.36
C LEU A 536 -6.95 -5.85 -6.23
N ALA A 537 -7.76 -5.51 -7.24
CA ALA A 537 -8.65 -4.36 -7.16
C ALA A 537 -9.79 -4.55 -6.15
N ALA A 538 -10.31 -5.77 -6.00
CA ALA A 538 -11.32 -6.10 -4.99
C ALA A 538 -10.76 -6.00 -3.57
N GLN A 539 -9.51 -6.41 -3.36
CA GLN A 539 -8.81 -6.32 -2.07
C GLN A 539 -8.61 -4.86 -1.62
N GLY A 540 -8.23 -3.96 -2.54
CA GLY A 540 -8.04 -2.54 -2.24
C GLY A 540 -9.32 -1.76 -1.89
N ARG A 541 -10.50 -2.38 -2.04
CA ARG A 541 -11.81 -1.82 -1.68
C ARG A 541 -12.34 -2.32 -0.34
N VAL A 542 -11.62 -3.22 0.34
CA VAL A 542 -11.94 -3.61 1.71
C VAL A 542 -11.40 -2.50 2.63
N PRO A 543 -12.27 -1.80 3.41
CA PRO A 543 -11.88 -0.65 4.23
C PRO A 543 -10.73 -0.92 5.22
#